data_AF-K1UEW4-F1
#
_entry.id   AF-K1UEW4-F1
#
_cell.length_a   1.000
_cell.length_b   1.000
_cell.length_c   1.000
_cell.angle_alpha   90.00
_cell.angle_beta   90.00
_cell.angle_gamma   90.00
#
_symmetry.space_group_name_H-M   'P 1'
#
loop_
_entity.id
_entity.type
_entity.pdbx_description
1 polymer ?
#
loop_
_entity_poly.entity_id
_entity_poly.type
_entity_poly.pdbx_seq_one_letter_code
_entity_poly.pdbx_strand_id
1 'polypeptide(L)'
;MKTGEGKTLVAILPAYLNALTGEGVHIVTVNDYLAKRDSEWMGKVYRFLGLSVGLIIHDKTPAERRASYAADITYGTNNEFGFDYLRDNMAIYKQEMVQRGHNFVIVDEVDSILIDEARTPLIISGKGEESSKLYEMADYFVARLKKQVFSTTDDKELQDQFDCDYIVDEKERTVSLTQKGIAKA
;
A
#
# COMPACT_ATOMS: atom_id res chain seq x y z
N MET A 1 24.25 -21.21 5.47
CA MET A 1 25.26 -21.84 4.58
C MET A 1 26.31 -20.80 4.23
N LYS A 2 27.59 -21.15 4.16
CA LYS A 2 28.64 -20.21 3.72
C LYS A 2 28.50 -19.93 2.22
N THR A 3 29.04 -18.80 1.75
CA THR A 3 29.10 -18.48 0.33
C THR A 3 29.86 -19.59 -0.41
N GLY A 4 29.32 -20.04 -1.54
CA GLY A 4 29.89 -21.14 -2.33
C GLY A 4 29.36 -22.53 -1.99
N GLU A 5 28.62 -22.71 -0.90
CA GLU A 5 27.99 -24.00 -0.51
C GLU A 5 26.74 -24.34 -1.35
N GLY A 6 26.42 -23.53 -2.37
CA GLY A 6 25.29 -23.80 -3.27
C GLY A 6 23.92 -23.38 -2.73
N LYS A 7 23.81 -22.26 -1.98
CA LYS A 7 22.52 -21.70 -1.50
C LYS A 7 21.44 -21.69 -2.60
N THR A 8 21.78 -21.16 -3.78
CA THR A 8 20.88 -21.05 -4.93
C THR A 8 20.36 -22.42 -5.41
N LEU A 9 21.22 -23.44 -5.40
CA LEU A 9 20.84 -24.81 -5.77
C LEU A 9 19.94 -25.44 -4.70
N VAL A 10 20.27 -25.23 -3.42
CA VAL A 10 19.47 -25.75 -2.30
C VAL A 10 18.06 -25.14 -2.29
N ALA A 11 17.91 -23.87 -2.68
CA ALA A 11 16.60 -23.20 -2.75
C ALA A 11 15.60 -23.90 -3.69
N ILE A 12 16.07 -24.65 -4.70
CA ILE A 12 15.20 -25.41 -5.61
C ILE A 12 14.33 -26.41 -4.87
N LEU A 13 14.86 -27.09 -3.85
CA LEU A 13 14.18 -28.18 -3.16
C LEU A 13 12.91 -27.70 -2.42
N PRO A 14 12.98 -26.72 -1.49
CA PRO A 14 11.78 -26.20 -0.85
C PRO A 14 10.90 -25.40 -1.80
N ALA A 15 11.47 -24.72 -2.81
CA ALA A 15 10.67 -23.99 -3.80
C ALA A 15 9.79 -24.94 -4.61
N TYR A 16 10.36 -26.03 -5.12
CA TYR A 16 9.62 -27.05 -5.86
C TYR A 16 8.51 -27.66 -5.00
N LEU A 17 8.84 -28.09 -3.77
CA LEU A 17 7.87 -28.72 -2.87
C LEU A 17 6.66 -27.82 -2.59
N ASN A 18 6.91 -26.55 -2.25
CA ASN A 18 5.82 -25.62 -1.92
C ASN A 18 5.07 -25.12 -3.16
N ALA A 19 5.71 -25.09 -4.33
CA ALA A 19 5.05 -24.76 -5.58
C ALA A 19 3.96 -25.77 -5.97
N LEU A 20 4.04 -27.02 -5.49
CA LEU A 20 3.03 -28.05 -5.76
C LEU A 20 1.64 -27.73 -5.20
N THR A 21 1.50 -26.77 -4.28
CA THR A 21 0.19 -26.34 -3.79
C THR A 21 -0.55 -25.48 -4.83
N GLY A 22 0.16 -24.92 -5.82
CA GLY A 22 -0.39 -24.00 -6.81
C GLY A 22 -0.62 -22.57 -6.28
N GLU A 23 -0.33 -22.30 -5.00
CA GLU A 23 -0.52 -21.01 -4.35
C GLU A 23 0.65 -20.03 -4.57
N GLY A 24 1.73 -20.51 -5.21
CA GLY A 24 2.89 -19.71 -5.59
C GLY A 24 4.00 -19.68 -4.53
N VAL A 25 5.24 -19.50 -4.99
CA VAL A 25 6.43 -19.31 -4.16
C VAL A 25 7.18 -18.07 -4.62
N HIS A 26 7.52 -17.17 -3.70
CA HIS A 26 8.36 -16.02 -3.99
C HIS A 26 9.81 -16.29 -3.58
N ILE A 27 10.75 -16.04 -4.48
CA ILE A 27 12.19 -16.08 -4.20
C ILE A 27 12.72 -14.66 -4.28
N VAL A 28 13.12 -14.14 -3.13
CA VAL A 28 13.59 -12.75 -2.96
C VAL A 28 15.11 -12.74 -3.02
N THR A 29 15.65 -11.86 -3.86
CA THR A 29 17.08 -11.60 -3.97
C THR A 29 17.37 -10.11 -3.72
N VAL A 30 18.64 -9.77 -3.52
CA VAL A 30 19.05 -8.39 -3.20
C VAL A 30 19.00 -7.43 -4.39
N ASN A 31 18.96 -7.91 -5.64
CA ASN A 31 18.86 -7.04 -6.82
C ASN A 31 18.30 -7.75 -8.07
N ASP A 32 17.84 -6.94 -9.02
CA ASP A 32 17.21 -7.40 -10.26
C ASP A 32 18.13 -8.28 -11.13
N TYR A 33 19.44 -8.03 -11.10
CA TYR A 33 20.40 -8.84 -11.85
C TYR A 33 20.44 -10.28 -11.32
N LEU A 34 20.50 -10.47 -10.00
CA LEU A 34 20.49 -11.80 -9.38
C LEU A 34 19.14 -12.48 -9.57
N ALA A 35 18.03 -11.75 -9.37
CA ALA A 35 16.68 -12.27 -9.64
C ALA A 35 16.58 -12.82 -11.07
N LYS A 36 17.01 -12.02 -12.06
CA LYS A 36 16.98 -12.41 -13.47
C LYS A 36 17.87 -13.61 -13.73
N ARG A 37 19.15 -13.55 -13.34
CA ARG A 37 20.13 -14.63 -13.54
C ARG A 37 19.61 -15.96 -12.96
N ASP A 38 19.11 -15.94 -11.73
CA ASP A 38 18.71 -17.15 -11.03
C ASP A 38 17.39 -17.70 -11.55
N SER A 39 16.44 -16.83 -11.95
CA SER A 39 15.21 -17.25 -12.62
C SER A 39 15.47 -17.92 -13.98
N GLU A 40 16.48 -17.46 -14.72
CA GLU A 40 16.87 -18.06 -16.00
C GLU A 40 17.66 -19.36 -15.79
N TRP A 41 18.58 -19.38 -14.84
CA TRP A 41 19.46 -20.50 -14.59
C TRP A 41 18.76 -21.66 -13.87
N MET A 42 18.20 -21.42 -12.67
CA MET A 42 17.46 -22.43 -11.90
C MET A 42 16.11 -22.74 -12.53
N GLY A 43 15.51 -21.79 -13.25
CA GLY A 43 14.26 -22.01 -13.96
C GLY A 43 14.32 -23.11 -15.01
N LYS A 44 15.51 -23.50 -15.49
CA LYS A 44 15.67 -24.68 -16.34
C LYS A 44 15.22 -25.96 -15.62
N VAL A 45 15.53 -26.07 -14.34
CA VAL A 45 15.16 -27.23 -13.51
C VAL A 45 13.65 -27.21 -13.24
N TYR A 46 13.10 -26.07 -12.82
CA TYR A 46 11.66 -25.94 -12.58
C TYR A 46 10.83 -26.26 -13.83
N ARG A 47 11.19 -25.68 -14.98
CA ARG A 47 10.50 -25.93 -16.26
C ARG A 47 10.62 -27.37 -16.72
N PHE A 48 11.78 -28.01 -16.51
CA PHE A 48 11.95 -29.43 -16.79
C PHE A 48 10.99 -30.30 -15.96
N LEU A 49 10.71 -29.90 -14.72
CA LEU A 49 9.76 -30.56 -13.82
C LEU A 49 8.30 -30.12 -14.03
N GLY A 50 8.01 -29.30 -15.05
CA GLY A 50 6.65 -28.86 -15.39
C GLY A 50 6.15 -27.62 -14.67
N LEU A 51 6.99 -26.95 -13.87
CA LEU A 51 6.63 -25.70 -13.19
C LEU A 51 6.94 -24.47 -14.05
N SER A 52 6.09 -23.46 -13.93
CA SER A 52 6.27 -22.14 -14.52
C SER A 52 7.11 -21.23 -13.62
N VAL A 53 7.85 -20.30 -14.25
CA VAL A 53 8.75 -19.38 -13.54
C VAL A 53 8.48 -17.96 -14.00
N GLY A 54 8.12 -17.09 -13.07
CA GLY A 54 7.95 -15.66 -13.25
C GLY A 54 9.14 -14.86 -12.74
N LEU A 55 9.25 -13.64 -13.25
CA LEU A 55 10.28 -12.68 -12.85
C LEU A 55 9.63 -11.32 -12.62
N ILE A 56 9.91 -10.70 -11.49
CA ILE A 56 9.52 -9.34 -11.13
C ILE A 56 10.80 -8.53 -10.98
N ILE A 57 10.96 -7.55 -11.85
CA ILE A 57 12.06 -6.58 -11.89
C ILE A 57 11.49 -5.22 -12.25
N HIS A 58 12.33 -4.20 -12.20
CA HIS A 58 11.96 -2.87 -12.63
C HIS A 58 11.41 -2.84 -14.08
N ASP A 59 10.62 -1.81 -14.39
CA ASP A 59 10.02 -1.56 -15.71
C ASP A 59 9.00 -2.59 -16.25
N LYS A 60 8.54 -3.55 -15.43
CA LYS A 60 7.41 -4.42 -15.80
C LYS A 60 6.07 -3.73 -15.68
N THR A 61 5.26 -3.85 -16.73
CA THR A 61 3.85 -3.40 -16.74
C THR A 61 3.00 -4.21 -15.76
N PRO A 62 1.85 -3.69 -15.28
CA PRO A 62 0.96 -4.44 -14.39
C PRO A 62 0.49 -5.79 -14.98
N ALA A 63 0.26 -5.85 -16.30
CA ALA A 63 -0.13 -7.08 -16.96
C ALA A 63 0.99 -8.14 -16.92
N GLU A 64 2.24 -7.74 -17.18
CA GLU A 64 3.40 -8.62 -17.09
C GLU A 64 3.66 -9.06 -15.64
N ARG A 65 3.46 -8.18 -14.66
CA ARG A 65 3.58 -8.53 -13.24
C ARG A 65 2.56 -9.58 -12.86
N ARG A 66 1.29 -9.40 -13.24
CA ARG A 66 0.23 -10.38 -12.98
C ARG A 66 0.55 -11.74 -13.58
N ALA A 67 1.09 -11.77 -14.80
CA ALA A 67 1.55 -13.02 -15.42
C ALA A 67 2.72 -13.66 -14.65
N SER A 68 3.68 -12.85 -14.17
CA SER A 68 4.80 -13.33 -13.35
C SER A 68 4.37 -13.86 -11.98
N TYR A 69 3.41 -13.20 -11.31
CA TYR A 69 2.86 -13.67 -10.04
C TYR A 69 2.00 -14.93 -10.20
N ALA A 70 1.33 -15.10 -11.35
CA ALA A 70 0.57 -16.30 -11.66
C ALA A 70 1.43 -17.55 -11.88
N ALA A 71 2.74 -17.40 -12.05
CA ALA A 71 3.67 -18.52 -12.17
C ALA A 71 3.86 -19.24 -10.83
N ASP A 72 4.17 -20.54 -10.87
CA ASP A 72 4.34 -21.38 -9.69
C ASP A 72 5.48 -20.88 -8.78
N ILE A 73 6.53 -20.33 -9.38
CA ILE A 73 7.67 -19.72 -8.70
C ILE A 73 7.93 -18.34 -9.30
N THR A 74 8.01 -17.31 -8.48
CA THR A 74 8.27 -15.93 -8.89
C THR A 74 9.56 -15.43 -8.25
N TYR A 75 10.54 -15.07 -9.07
CA TYR A 75 11.76 -14.39 -8.61
C TYR A 75 11.56 -12.88 -8.60
N GLY A 76 12.17 -12.19 -7.64
CA GLY A 76 12.20 -10.72 -7.62
C GLY A 76 13.04 -10.16 -6.49
N THR A 77 12.88 -8.87 -6.24
CA THR A 77 13.53 -8.16 -5.13
C THR A 77 12.52 -7.78 -4.07
N ASN A 78 12.99 -7.57 -2.84
CA ASN A 78 12.16 -7.13 -1.72
C ASN A 78 11.40 -5.83 -2.03
N ASN A 79 12.08 -4.87 -2.67
CA ASN A 79 11.50 -3.60 -3.08
C ASN A 79 10.34 -3.80 -4.06
N GLU A 80 10.53 -4.62 -5.09
CA GLU A 80 9.50 -4.83 -6.10
C GLU A 80 8.28 -5.58 -5.54
N PHE A 81 8.48 -6.65 -4.75
CA PHE A 81 7.39 -7.34 -4.06
C PHE A 81 6.66 -6.40 -3.09
N GLY A 82 7.40 -5.59 -2.33
CA GLY A 82 6.81 -4.68 -1.36
C GLY A 82 6.04 -3.53 -2.00
N PHE A 83 6.55 -2.92 -3.07
CA PHE A 83 5.82 -1.87 -3.79
C PHE A 83 4.63 -2.42 -4.58
N ASP A 84 4.68 -3.64 -5.09
CA ASP A 84 3.50 -4.31 -5.64
C ASP A 84 2.42 -4.53 -4.57
N TYR A 85 2.81 -4.99 -3.38
CA TYR A 85 1.89 -5.11 -2.25
C TYR A 85 1.25 -3.77 -1.88
N LEU A 86 2.04 -2.70 -1.76
CA LEU A 86 1.52 -1.37 -1.44
C LEU A 86 0.57 -0.84 -2.53
N ARG A 87 0.93 -1.03 -3.81
CA ARG A 87 0.07 -0.63 -4.94
C ARG A 87 -1.23 -1.43 -5.00
N ASP A 88 -1.19 -2.73 -4.72
CA ASP A 88 -2.39 -3.58 -4.66
C ASP A 88 -3.35 -3.12 -3.56
N ASN A 89 -2.84 -2.60 -2.43
CA ASN A 89 -3.66 -2.02 -1.36
C ASN A 89 -4.17 -0.59 -1.65
N MET A 90 -3.67 0.04 -2.72
CA MET A 90 -4.17 1.33 -3.23
C MET A 90 -5.09 1.16 -4.45
N ALA A 91 -5.20 -0.05 -5.00
CA ALA A 91 -6.01 -0.33 -6.18
C ALA A 91 -7.50 -0.11 -5.87
N ILE A 92 -8.23 0.48 -6.83
CA ILE A 92 -9.67 0.74 -6.67
C ILE A 92 -10.45 -0.55 -6.96
N TYR A 93 -10.00 -1.32 -7.94
CA TYR A 93 -10.65 -2.54 -8.37
C TYR A 93 -9.75 -3.76 -8.20
N LYS A 94 -10.34 -4.89 -7.77
CA LYS A 94 -9.61 -6.16 -7.56
C LYS A 94 -8.87 -6.63 -8.80
N GLN A 95 -9.39 -6.34 -10.00
CA GLN A 95 -8.78 -6.72 -11.28
C GLN A 95 -7.49 -5.96 -11.58
N GLU A 96 -7.25 -4.83 -10.92
CA GLU A 96 -6.02 -4.04 -11.06
C GLU A 96 -4.87 -4.63 -10.26
N MET A 97 -5.16 -5.43 -9.22
CA MET A 97 -4.16 -6.09 -8.40
C MET A 97 -3.25 -7.01 -9.24
N VAL A 98 -1.98 -7.11 -8.86
CA VAL A 98 -0.99 -7.93 -9.56
C VAL A 98 -0.58 -9.16 -8.77
N GLN A 99 -0.57 -9.11 -7.44
CA GLN A 99 -0.22 -10.24 -6.58
C GLN A 99 -1.39 -11.20 -6.41
N ARG A 100 -1.08 -12.41 -5.94
CA ARG A 100 -2.08 -13.46 -5.64
C ARG A 100 -1.97 -14.04 -4.23
N GLY A 101 -1.46 -13.25 -3.28
CA GLY A 101 -1.24 -13.64 -1.88
C GLY A 101 0.24 -13.83 -1.54
N HIS A 102 0.50 -14.31 -0.32
CA HIS A 102 1.84 -14.42 0.26
C HIS A 102 2.04 -15.82 0.88
N ASN A 103 2.00 -16.86 0.05
CA ASN A 103 1.99 -18.25 0.50
C ASN A 103 3.33 -18.70 1.11
N PHE A 104 4.41 -18.63 0.33
CA PHE A 104 5.73 -19.05 0.78
C PHE A 104 6.83 -18.16 0.18
N VAL A 105 7.80 -17.78 1.01
CA VAL A 105 8.90 -16.89 0.64
C VAL A 105 10.23 -17.52 1.03
N ILE A 106 11.17 -17.55 0.08
CA ILE A 106 12.58 -17.82 0.34
C ILE A 106 13.34 -16.51 0.15
N VAL A 107 14.04 -16.05 1.18
CA VAL A 107 14.86 -14.83 1.12
C VAL A 107 16.33 -15.23 1.00
N ASP A 108 16.94 -14.92 -0.14
CA ASP A 108 18.39 -15.00 -0.30
C ASP A 108 19.06 -13.78 0.34
N GLU A 109 20.22 -13.99 0.96
CA GLU A 109 20.91 -12.98 1.79
C GLU A 109 19.98 -12.29 2.80
N VAL A 110 19.34 -13.12 3.63
CA VAL A 110 18.33 -12.71 4.63
C VAL A 110 18.81 -11.63 5.62
N ASP A 111 20.09 -11.63 5.95
CA ASP A 111 20.72 -10.63 6.81
C ASP A 111 20.74 -9.25 6.13
N SER A 112 21.13 -9.18 4.85
CA SER A 112 21.09 -7.93 4.10
C SER A 112 19.65 -7.39 3.98
N ILE A 113 18.68 -8.25 3.70
CA ILE A 113 17.30 -7.81 3.43
C ILE A 113 16.51 -7.52 4.71
N LEU A 114 16.49 -8.44 5.68
CA LEU A 114 15.64 -8.34 6.86
C LEU A 114 16.31 -7.64 8.05
N ILE A 115 17.61 -7.35 7.99
CA ILE A 115 18.32 -6.62 9.05
C ILE A 115 18.81 -5.27 8.52
N ASP A 116 19.66 -5.26 7.49
CA ASP A 116 20.32 -4.03 7.05
C ASP A 116 19.37 -3.07 6.32
N GLU A 117 18.56 -3.60 5.40
CA GLU A 117 17.62 -2.83 4.60
C GLU A 117 16.30 -2.52 5.33
N ALA A 118 15.91 -3.36 6.29
CA ALA A 118 14.67 -3.20 7.06
C ALA A 118 14.58 -1.90 7.89
N ARG A 119 15.68 -1.14 7.97
CA ARG A 119 15.73 0.19 8.61
C ARG A 119 14.98 1.27 7.83
N THR A 120 14.76 1.08 6.53
CA THR A 120 14.09 2.06 5.67
C THR A 120 12.73 1.52 5.25
N PRO A 121 11.61 2.19 5.59
CA PRO A 121 10.29 1.75 5.16
C PRO A 121 10.09 1.95 3.65
N LEU A 122 9.24 1.11 3.06
CA LEU A 122 8.73 1.32 1.71
C LEU A 122 7.57 2.32 1.75
N ILE A 123 7.72 3.44 1.03
CA ILE A 123 6.75 4.54 1.05
C ILE A 123 6.36 4.90 -0.38
N ILE A 124 5.05 4.93 -0.65
CA ILE A 124 4.48 5.56 -1.85
C ILE A 124 3.99 6.94 -1.43
N SER A 125 4.62 8.00 -1.94
CA SER A 125 4.14 9.37 -1.76
C SER A 125 3.22 9.75 -2.92
N GLY A 126 2.03 10.24 -2.58
CA GLY A 126 1.10 10.86 -3.52
C GLY A 126 1.15 12.38 -3.40
N LYS A 127 0.72 13.09 -4.46
CA LYS A 127 0.34 14.49 -4.29
C LYS A 127 -0.90 14.52 -3.41
N GLY A 128 -0.87 15.25 -2.30
CA GLY A 128 -2.07 15.52 -1.51
C GLY A 128 -3.12 16.23 -2.37
N GLU A 129 -4.40 16.03 -2.04
CA GLU A 129 -5.47 16.81 -2.67
C GLU A 129 -5.17 18.31 -2.54
N GLU A 130 -5.36 19.07 -3.62
CA GLU A 130 -5.23 20.54 -3.61
C GLU A 130 -6.38 21.17 -2.81
N SER A 131 -6.38 20.97 -1.50
CA SER A 131 -7.39 21.49 -0.58
C SER A 131 -7.12 22.94 -0.17
N SER A 132 -5.97 23.52 -0.54
CA SER A 132 -5.60 24.89 -0.15
C SER A 132 -6.66 25.91 -0.56
N LYS A 133 -7.19 25.81 -1.79
CA LYS A 133 -8.28 26.69 -2.26
C LYS A 133 -9.58 26.49 -1.47
N LEU A 134 -9.93 25.25 -1.11
CA LEU A 134 -11.14 24.99 -0.33
C LEU A 134 -11.01 25.57 1.08
N TYR A 135 -9.83 25.46 1.70
CA TYR A 135 -9.57 26.09 2.99
C TYR A 135 -9.62 27.61 2.92
N GLU A 136 -9.03 28.23 1.88
CA GLU A 136 -9.15 29.67 1.65
C GLU A 136 -10.59 30.11 1.46
N MET A 137 -11.36 29.41 0.61
CA MET A 137 -12.77 29.69 0.38
C MET A 137 -13.60 29.54 1.67
N ALA A 138 -13.33 28.51 2.47
CA ALA A 138 -14.00 28.29 3.75
C ALA A 138 -13.69 29.41 4.74
N ASP A 139 -12.44 29.88 4.83
CA ASP A 139 -12.05 31.00 5.70
C ASP A 139 -12.77 32.30 5.30
N TYR A 140 -12.77 32.63 4.00
CA TYR A 140 -13.51 33.78 3.49
C TYR A 140 -15.03 33.67 3.71
N PHE A 141 -15.57 32.47 3.62
CA PHE A 141 -16.99 32.22 3.84
C PHE A 141 -17.37 32.40 5.31
N VAL A 142 -16.67 31.74 6.23
CA VAL A 142 -16.94 31.81 7.67
C VAL A 142 -16.77 33.23 8.20
N ALA A 143 -15.82 34.01 7.67
CA ALA A 143 -15.64 35.42 8.03
C ALA A 143 -16.87 36.32 7.76
N ARG A 144 -17.81 35.87 6.91
CA ARG A 144 -19.04 36.60 6.57
C ARG A 144 -20.26 36.12 7.37
N LEU A 145 -20.12 35.05 8.15
CA LEU A 145 -21.21 34.47 8.93
C LEU A 145 -21.34 35.13 10.30
N LYS A 146 -22.57 35.30 10.76
CA LYS A 146 -22.88 35.76 12.12
C LYS A 146 -22.86 34.58 13.10
N LYS A 147 -22.08 34.70 14.18
CA LYS A 147 -21.95 33.67 15.21
C LYS A 147 -22.76 33.98 16.47
N GLN A 148 -23.29 32.94 17.12
CA GLN A 148 -23.79 32.99 18.49
C GLN A 148 -22.97 32.04 19.36
N VAL A 149 -22.47 32.52 20.51
CA VAL A 149 -21.65 31.72 21.43
C VAL A 149 -22.45 31.44 22.70
N PHE A 150 -22.49 30.17 23.12
CA PHE A 150 -23.02 29.73 24.41
C PHE A 150 -21.84 29.34 25.31
N SER A 151 -21.76 29.99 26.46
CA SER A 151 -20.69 29.77 27.43
C SER A 151 -20.92 28.50 28.25
N THR A 152 -19.91 28.09 29.01
CA THR A 152 -19.96 26.90 29.88
C THR A 152 -21.04 26.93 30.96
N THR A 153 -21.63 28.09 31.22
CA THR A 153 -22.59 28.33 32.32
C THR A 153 -24.04 28.49 31.85
N ASP A 154 -24.28 28.49 30.54
CA ASP A 154 -25.61 28.77 29.96
C ASP A 154 -26.41 27.46 29.79
N ASP A 155 -27.63 27.42 30.33
CA ASP A 155 -28.58 26.34 30.03
C ASP A 155 -29.15 26.55 28.62
N LYS A 156 -28.95 25.56 27.74
CA LYS A 156 -29.50 25.55 26.38
C LYS A 156 -31.03 25.39 26.44
N GLU A 157 -31.75 26.48 26.61
CA GLU A 157 -33.13 26.51 26.13
C GLU A 157 -33.11 26.57 24.61
N LEU A 158 -33.57 25.49 23.96
CA LEU A 158 -33.79 25.40 22.52
C LEU A 158 -34.81 26.47 22.09
N GLN A 159 -34.34 27.70 21.86
CA GLN A 159 -35.09 28.70 21.14
C GLN A 159 -34.70 28.59 19.67
N ASP A 160 -35.58 28.00 18.86
CA ASP A 160 -35.49 27.89 17.39
C ASP A 160 -35.49 29.25 16.65
N GLN A 161 -35.04 30.34 17.29
CA GLN A 161 -35.13 31.71 16.77
C GLN A 161 -33.85 32.54 16.97
N PHE A 162 -32.67 31.92 17.00
CA PHE A 162 -31.43 32.71 16.95
C PHE A 162 -31.23 33.32 15.54
N ASP A 163 -31.08 34.65 15.45
CA ASP A 163 -30.70 35.34 14.21
C ASP A 163 -29.19 35.25 13.95
N CYS A 164 -28.67 34.03 13.94
CA CYS A 164 -27.28 33.72 13.64
C CYS A 164 -27.16 32.67 12.53
N ASP A 165 -26.00 32.65 11.89
CA ASP A 165 -25.68 31.71 10.84
C ASP A 165 -25.05 30.43 11.40
N TYR A 166 -24.37 30.51 12.55
CA TYR A 166 -23.86 29.33 13.25
C TYR A 166 -23.79 29.53 14.76
N ILE A 167 -23.83 28.41 15.48
CA ILE A 167 -23.79 28.33 16.93
C ILE A 167 -22.47 27.71 17.36
N VAL A 168 -21.84 28.32 18.36
CA VAL A 168 -20.66 27.81 19.06
C VAL A 168 -21.06 27.41 20.47
N ASP A 169 -20.85 26.15 20.79
CA ASP A 169 -21.02 25.63 22.14
C ASP A 169 -19.63 25.42 22.76
N GLU A 170 -19.27 26.27 23.71
CA GLU A 170 -17.96 26.19 24.38
C GLU A 170 -17.89 25.07 25.42
N LYS A 171 -19.04 24.61 25.94
CA LYS A 171 -19.12 23.48 26.87
C LYS A 171 -18.80 22.17 26.17
N GLU A 172 -19.43 21.94 25.02
CA GLU A 172 -19.24 20.72 24.22
C GLU A 172 -18.10 20.86 23.18
N ARG A 173 -17.54 22.06 23.00
CA ARG A 173 -16.53 22.39 21.97
C ARG A 173 -16.98 22.02 20.56
N THR A 174 -18.23 22.31 20.25
CA THR A 174 -18.82 22.03 18.93
C THR A 174 -19.26 23.31 18.24
N VAL A 175 -19.27 23.27 16.92
CA VAL A 175 -19.81 24.33 16.06
C VAL A 175 -20.83 23.72 15.12
N SER A 176 -21.97 24.36 14.94
CA SER A 176 -23.02 23.87 14.04
C SER A 176 -23.67 25.02 13.29
N LEU A 177 -23.83 24.87 11.97
CA LEU A 177 -24.56 25.82 11.15
C LEU A 177 -26.05 25.77 11.46
N THR A 178 -26.71 26.93 11.50
CA THR A 178 -28.18 27.01 11.55
C THR A 178 -28.75 26.80 10.14
N GLN A 179 -30.08 26.63 10.00
CA GLN A 179 -30.72 26.58 8.68
C GLN A 179 -30.39 27.82 7.83
N LYS A 180 -30.26 29.00 8.46
CA LYS A 180 -29.85 30.25 7.79
C LYS A 180 -28.40 30.17 7.31
N GLY A 181 -27.49 29.64 8.13
CA GLY A 181 -26.09 29.44 7.74
C GLY A 181 -25.94 28.44 6.60
N ILE A 182 -26.69 27.34 6.62
CA ILE A 182 -26.70 26.35 5.53
C ILE A 182 -27.23 26.97 4.23
N ALA A 183 -28.31 27.78 4.30
CA ALA A 183 -28.85 28.43 3.11
C ALA A 183 -27.92 29.50 2.50
N LYS A 184 -26.94 29.99 3.27
CA LYS A 184 -25.90 30.93 2.78
C LYS A 184 -24.68 30.23 2.19
N ALA A 185 -24.46 28.96 2.54
CA ALA A 185 -23.34 28.13 2.06
C ALA A 185 -23.63 27.62 0.64
#